data_AF-A0A8T4VDZ7-F1
#
_entry.id   AF-A0A8T4VDZ7-F1
#
_cell.length_a   1.000
_cell.length_b   1.000
_cell.length_c   1.000
_cell.angle_alpha   90.00
_cell.angle_beta   90.00
_cell.angle_gamma   90.00
#
_symmetry.space_group_name_H-M   'P 1'
#
loop_
_entity.id
_entity.type
_entity.pdbx_description
1 polymer ?
#
loop_
_entity_poly.entity_id
_entity_poly.type
_entity_poly.pdbx_seq_one_letter_code
_entity_poly.pdbx_strand_id
1 'polypeptide(L)'
;MKKEVFVILAIVLVAFLIIFFSGDPQKLINGNILKDFNNKEIILSGNEILEIKDSDYVFNNNIKLKDNSKLIIKNSVITHNKDYTFQYSVEAYDKSQIIVENSTIQTPCTGSFNWIFFDNSMLNADNIKEGQCNIWMAFTDNSMGKINHGLYKYGGFTICENSTVILENSVDVELELCYPKDSIVNQSFSSNIDYFEFPDKDDFNVNSKFVIINSTVSEWGTSIPPNSTITIKDAEAFSISVVIGLPLKHETVIIEDLQRKYYQNKEWKIADSKLNLINTTIYGWEPNVFSFNNTLIIRNSNFTGSTMNSDHSKEIIENSTVNIIRTQEYVEMTLINSEVITDVIATENSTIYLINTKVNGRIIEKDNGKVRIIN
;
A
#
# COMPACT_ATOMS: atom_id res chain seq x y z
N MET A 1 16.86 -6.09 -26.90
CA MET A 1 17.47 -6.74 -25.73
C MET A 1 16.95 -6.06 -24.47
N LYS A 2 16.22 -6.82 -23.65
CA LYS A 2 15.88 -6.61 -22.23
C LYS A 2 15.23 -5.27 -21.82
N LYS A 3 13.92 -5.15 -22.05
CA LYS A 3 12.99 -4.53 -21.10
C LYS A 3 12.07 -5.65 -20.58
N GLU A 4 12.63 -6.53 -19.77
CA GLU A 4 11.83 -7.32 -18.84
C GLU A 4 11.41 -6.33 -17.75
N VAL A 5 10.22 -5.78 -17.92
CA VAL A 5 9.60 -4.85 -16.97
C VAL A 5 9.47 -5.60 -15.65
N PHE A 6 10.15 -5.06 -14.65
CA PHE A 6 10.11 -5.51 -13.27
C PHE A 6 8.67 -5.51 -12.79
N VAL A 7 8.08 -6.70 -12.77
CA VAL A 7 7.33 -7.28 -11.66
C VAL A 7 6.75 -6.25 -10.67
N ILE A 8 5.67 -5.66 -11.14
CA ILE A 8 4.51 -5.21 -10.37
C ILE A 8 4.09 -6.32 -9.39
N LEU A 9 4.38 -6.13 -8.11
CA LEU A 9 3.91 -6.94 -6.97
C LEU A 9 4.26 -6.11 -5.72
N ALA A 10 3.46 -5.13 -5.27
CA ALA A 10 2.13 -5.31 -4.70
C ALA A 10 1.26 -4.03 -4.78
N ILE A 11 1.51 -3.08 -5.68
CA ILE A 11 0.71 -1.83 -5.79
C ILE A 11 -0.35 -1.87 -6.92
N VAL A 12 -0.36 -2.87 -7.80
CA VAL A 12 -1.39 -2.96 -8.83
C VAL A 12 -2.55 -3.81 -8.34
N LEU A 13 -3.49 -3.15 -7.67
CA LEU A 13 -4.89 -3.55 -7.72
C LEU A 13 -5.85 -2.36 -7.62
N VAL A 14 -5.56 -1.28 -8.36
CA VAL A 14 -6.59 -0.45 -9.04
C VAL A 14 -5.93 0.21 -10.25
N ALA A 15 -6.28 -0.21 -11.47
CA ALA A 15 -6.48 0.64 -12.65
C ALA A 15 -6.39 -0.16 -13.96
N PHE A 16 -7.52 -0.32 -14.65
CA PHE A 16 -7.66 -0.44 -16.12
C PHE A 16 -9.12 -0.05 -16.44
N LEU A 17 -9.45 0.92 -17.31
CA LEU A 17 -9.30 0.95 -18.77
C LEU A 17 -9.51 2.39 -19.36
N ILE A 18 -8.98 2.69 -20.56
CA ILE A 18 -8.90 4.00 -21.27
C ILE A 18 -9.94 4.14 -22.41
N ILE A 19 -10.47 5.36 -22.71
CA ILE A 19 -10.77 5.91 -24.08
C ILE A 19 -10.59 7.47 -24.14
N PHE A 20 -10.04 8.00 -25.25
CA PHE A 20 -9.67 9.41 -25.60
C PHE A 20 -10.82 10.36 -26.03
N PHE A 21 -10.70 11.70 -25.81
CA PHE A 21 -10.47 12.75 -26.85
C PHE A 21 -10.52 14.24 -26.34
N SER A 22 -9.57 15.04 -26.85
CA SER A 22 -9.48 16.51 -27.15
C SER A 22 -9.78 17.58 -26.09
N GLY A 23 -8.87 18.56 -26.00
CA GLY A 23 -8.81 19.59 -24.94
C GLY A 23 -9.52 20.93 -25.20
N ASP A 24 -9.44 21.81 -24.20
CA ASP A 24 -9.44 23.28 -24.30
C ASP A 24 -8.99 23.88 -22.93
N PRO A 25 -8.44 25.11 -22.87
CA PRO A 25 -7.52 25.55 -21.82
C PRO A 25 -8.18 26.04 -20.52
N GLN A 26 -7.43 25.92 -19.42
CA GLN A 26 -7.64 26.51 -18.08
C GLN A 26 -9.10 26.57 -17.56
N LYS A 27 -9.48 25.57 -16.75
CA LYS A 27 -10.62 25.69 -15.83
C LYS A 27 -10.15 26.31 -14.51
N LEU A 28 -10.15 27.64 -14.46
CA LEU A 28 -10.17 28.38 -13.20
C LEU A 28 -11.57 28.26 -12.59
N ILE A 29 -11.69 27.54 -11.49
CA ILE A 29 -12.93 27.47 -10.70
C ILE A 29 -12.75 28.43 -9.53
N ASN A 30 -13.10 29.70 -9.75
CA ASN A 30 -13.23 30.66 -8.66
C ASN A 30 -14.66 30.61 -8.12
N GLY A 31 -14.78 30.23 -6.85
CA GLY A 31 -15.89 30.62 -5.97
C GLY A 31 -17.30 30.44 -6.53
N ASN A 32 -17.78 29.21 -6.54
CA ASN A 32 -19.17 28.81 -6.26
C ASN A 32 -19.19 27.29 -6.25
N ILE A 33 -19.92 26.69 -5.29
CA ILE A 33 -20.06 25.25 -5.12
C ILE A 33 -20.43 24.60 -6.47
N LEU A 34 -19.44 24.02 -7.15
CA LEU A 34 -19.67 23.19 -8.32
C LEU A 34 -20.10 21.81 -7.82
N LYS A 35 -21.41 21.69 -7.53
CA LYS A 35 -22.10 20.42 -7.77
C LYS A 35 -22.06 20.19 -9.28
N ASP A 36 -21.69 19.00 -9.71
CA ASP A 36 -21.67 18.52 -11.10
C ASP A 36 -20.36 18.65 -11.88
N PHE A 37 -19.30 18.04 -11.34
CA PHE A 37 -18.66 17.02 -12.18
C PHE A 37 -19.53 15.77 -12.01
N ASN A 38 -20.24 15.35 -13.07
CA ASN A 38 -21.30 14.31 -13.09
C ASN A 38 -20.83 12.89 -12.68
N ASN A 39 -20.15 12.73 -11.54
CA ASN A 39 -19.51 11.50 -11.07
C ASN A 39 -18.60 10.86 -12.14
N LYS A 40 -18.16 11.63 -13.14
CA LYS A 40 -17.25 11.19 -14.20
C LYS A 40 -15.83 11.45 -13.75
N GLU A 41 -14.93 10.56 -14.18
CA GLU A 41 -13.50 10.75 -14.01
C GLU A 41 -13.07 12.14 -14.51
N ILE A 42 -12.29 12.84 -13.69
CA ILE A 42 -11.65 14.09 -14.07
C ILE A 42 -10.30 13.72 -14.67
N ILE A 43 -10.08 14.06 -15.92
CA ILE A 43 -8.79 13.84 -16.60
C ILE A 43 -8.20 15.22 -16.90
N LEU A 44 -7.01 15.48 -16.37
CA LEU A 44 -6.18 16.63 -16.72
C LEU A 44 -5.02 16.15 -17.59
N SER A 45 -4.78 16.82 -18.72
CA SER A 45 -3.80 16.43 -19.72
C SER A 45 -3.06 17.64 -20.30
N GLY A 46 -1.98 17.39 -21.05
CA GLY A 46 -1.13 18.46 -21.61
C GLY A 46 -0.57 19.38 -20.53
N ASN A 47 -1.09 20.61 -20.48
CA ASN A 47 -0.72 21.62 -19.48
C ASN A 47 -1.96 22.14 -18.72
N GLU A 48 -3.05 21.37 -18.69
CA GLU A 48 -4.26 21.76 -17.98
C GLU A 48 -4.00 21.95 -16.49
N ILE A 49 -4.64 22.96 -15.92
CA ILE A 49 -4.59 23.25 -14.49
C ILE A 49 -6.02 23.23 -13.97
N LEU A 50 -6.26 22.40 -12.96
CA LEU A 50 -7.45 22.46 -12.13
C LEU A 50 -7.06 23.09 -10.80
N GLU A 51 -7.69 24.20 -10.47
CA GLU A 51 -7.42 24.94 -9.25
C GLU A 51 -8.67 25.00 -8.37
N ILE A 52 -8.52 24.63 -7.11
CA ILE A 52 -9.55 24.63 -6.06
C ILE A 52 -9.02 25.47 -4.92
N LYS A 53 -9.69 26.58 -4.64
CA LYS A 53 -9.23 27.58 -3.67
C LYS A 53 -10.37 28.09 -2.84
N ASP A 54 -10.09 28.29 -1.55
CA ASP A 54 -10.99 28.94 -0.58
C ASP A 54 -12.41 28.34 -0.63
N SER A 55 -12.50 27.01 -0.74
CA SER A 55 -13.76 26.32 -1.00
C SER A 55 -13.83 24.93 -0.38
N ASP A 56 -15.05 24.48 -0.11
CA ASP A 56 -15.33 23.10 0.23
C ASP A 56 -15.79 22.37 -1.02
N TYR A 57 -15.11 21.28 -1.35
CA TYR A 57 -15.36 20.53 -2.57
C TYR A 57 -15.53 19.03 -2.28
N VAL A 58 -16.52 18.42 -2.92
CA VAL A 58 -16.79 16.97 -2.80
C VAL A 58 -16.54 16.28 -4.13
N PHE A 59 -15.54 15.41 -4.17
CA PHE A 59 -15.31 14.50 -5.30
C PHE A 59 -16.07 13.20 -5.10
N ASN A 60 -16.62 12.66 -6.19
CA ASN A 60 -17.31 11.37 -6.23
C ASN A 60 -16.81 10.57 -7.45
N ASN A 61 -15.52 10.69 -7.77
CA ASN A 61 -14.93 10.22 -9.01
C ASN A 61 -13.40 10.10 -8.90
N ASN A 62 -12.80 9.36 -9.83
CA ASN A 62 -11.35 9.35 -10.04
C ASN A 62 -10.86 10.70 -10.55
N ILE A 63 -9.61 11.03 -10.20
CA ILE A 63 -8.88 12.16 -10.78
C ILE A 63 -7.59 11.63 -11.37
N LYS A 64 -7.38 11.84 -12.67
CA LYS A 64 -6.18 11.42 -13.39
C LYS A 64 -5.46 12.62 -13.98
N LEU A 65 -4.18 12.77 -13.64
CA LEU A 65 -3.31 13.80 -14.19
C LEU A 65 -2.27 13.16 -15.10
N LYS A 66 -2.09 13.71 -16.30
CA LYS A 66 -1.11 13.26 -17.30
C LYS A 66 -0.27 14.42 -17.83
N ASP A 67 0.77 14.09 -18.58
CA ASP A 67 1.69 15.02 -19.22
C ASP A 67 2.32 16.01 -18.19
N ASN A 68 2.05 17.32 -18.29
CA ASN A 68 2.52 18.35 -17.35
C ASN A 68 1.35 19.05 -16.64
N SER A 69 0.18 18.40 -16.58
CA SER A 69 -1.01 18.96 -15.94
C SER A 69 -0.83 19.16 -14.43
N LYS A 70 -1.67 20.01 -13.84
CA LYS A 70 -1.60 20.36 -12.41
C LYS A 70 -2.95 20.34 -11.72
N LEU A 71 -2.98 19.79 -10.51
CA LEU A 71 -4.05 19.97 -9.54
C LEU A 71 -3.53 20.83 -8.39
N ILE A 72 -4.18 21.97 -8.15
CA ILE A 72 -3.79 22.92 -7.10
C ILE A 72 -4.95 23.05 -6.13
N ILE A 73 -4.71 22.75 -4.85
CA ILE A 73 -5.71 22.79 -3.77
C ILE A 73 -5.16 23.70 -2.68
N LYS A 74 -5.83 24.84 -2.42
CA LYS A 74 -5.38 25.77 -1.37
C LYS A 74 -6.52 26.23 -0.47
N ASN A 75 -6.26 26.33 0.83
CA ASN A 75 -7.20 26.84 1.83
C ASN A 75 -8.60 26.19 1.70
N SER A 76 -8.64 24.90 1.42
CA SER A 76 -9.86 24.21 1.00
C SER A 76 -10.09 22.95 1.83
N VAL A 77 -11.35 22.51 1.89
CA VAL A 77 -11.69 21.18 2.41
C VAL A 77 -12.11 20.30 1.24
N ILE A 78 -11.37 19.23 1.01
CA ILE A 78 -11.67 18.26 -0.03
C ILE A 78 -12.21 17.00 0.60
N THR A 79 -13.44 16.67 0.27
CA THR A 79 -14.05 15.40 0.66
C THR A 79 -14.07 14.48 -0.54
N HIS A 80 -13.35 13.37 -0.48
CA HIS A 80 -13.55 12.28 -1.43
C HIS A 80 -14.63 11.36 -0.87
N ASN A 81 -15.83 11.45 -1.44
CA ASN A 81 -16.97 10.68 -0.98
C ASN A 81 -17.03 9.35 -1.73
N LYS A 82 -16.85 8.28 -0.96
CA LYS A 82 -16.82 6.90 -1.43
C LYS A 82 -17.65 5.99 -0.52
N ASP A 83 -18.22 4.97 -1.12
CA ASP A 83 -19.04 3.96 -0.48
C ASP A 83 -18.19 2.81 0.07
N TYR A 84 -17.03 2.53 -0.54
CA TYR A 84 -16.14 1.42 -0.16
C TYR A 84 -14.66 1.68 -0.49
N THR A 85 -13.78 0.83 0.05
CA THR A 85 -12.32 0.95 -0.11
C THR A 85 -11.92 0.89 -1.57
N PHE A 86 -10.99 1.76 -2.00
CA PHE A 86 -10.46 1.78 -3.37
C PHE A 86 -11.48 2.06 -4.48
N GLN A 87 -12.69 2.53 -4.17
CA GLN A 87 -13.67 2.92 -5.20
C GLN A 87 -13.12 4.01 -6.12
N TYR A 88 -12.35 4.94 -5.55
CA TYR A 88 -11.77 6.05 -6.29
C TYR A 88 -10.32 6.33 -5.87
N SER A 89 -9.55 6.85 -6.82
CA SER A 89 -8.14 7.23 -6.67
C SER A 89 -7.86 8.62 -7.25
N VAL A 90 -6.76 9.20 -6.79
CA VAL A 90 -6.07 10.29 -7.49
C VAL A 90 -4.78 9.71 -8.07
N GLU A 91 -4.60 9.79 -9.38
CA GLU A 91 -3.45 9.21 -10.07
C GLU A 91 -2.71 10.30 -10.85
N ALA A 92 -1.41 10.42 -10.62
CA ALA A 92 -0.54 11.37 -11.29
C ALA A 92 0.53 10.64 -12.12
N TYR A 93 0.61 10.95 -13.41
CA TYR A 93 1.53 10.35 -14.38
C TYR A 93 2.47 11.40 -14.99
N ASP A 94 3.43 10.92 -15.77
CA ASP A 94 4.37 11.71 -16.55
C ASP A 94 5.14 12.75 -15.70
N LYS A 95 4.89 14.04 -15.88
CA LYS A 95 5.49 15.17 -15.13
C LYS A 95 4.42 16.01 -14.44
N SER A 96 3.24 15.43 -14.21
CA SER A 96 2.12 16.13 -13.59
C SER A 96 2.41 16.47 -12.13
N GLN A 97 1.71 17.48 -11.61
CA GLN A 97 1.96 18.01 -10.27
C GLN A 97 0.67 18.16 -9.47
N ILE A 98 0.69 17.69 -8.24
CA ILE A 98 -0.35 17.97 -7.25
C ILE A 98 0.25 18.88 -6.18
N ILE A 99 -0.39 20.02 -5.95
CA ILE A 99 0.04 21.02 -4.98
C ILE A 99 -1.09 21.20 -3.96
N VAL A 100 -0.82 20.95 -2.69
CA VAL A 100 -1.78 21.08 -1.59
C VAL A 100 -1.24 22.02 -0.53
N GLU A 101 -1.95 23.09 -0.21
CA GLU A 101 -1.52 24.07 0.79
C GLU A 101 -2.65 24.42 1.75
N ASN A 102 -2.38 24.37 3.06
CA ASN A 102 -3.31 24.79 4.12
C ASN A 102 -4.72 24.20 3.95
N SER A 103 -4.81 22.91 3.63
CA SER A 103 -6.05 22.27 3.22
C SER A 103 -6.30 20.99 3.99
N THR A 104 -7.58 20.64 4.14
CA THR A 104 -7.99 19.36 4.72
C THR A 104 -8.41 18.42 3.61
N ILE A 105 -7.84 17.22 3.57
CA ILE A 105 -8.29 16.13 2.72
C ILE A 105 -8.99 15.11 3.60
N GLN A 106 -10.20 14.68 3.24
CA GLN A 106 -10.99 13.77 4.04
C GLN A 106 -11.79 12.79 3.19
N THR A 107 -12.10 11.63 3.78
CA THR A 107 -12.91 10.58 3.19
C THR A 107 -13.74 9.91 4.29
N PRO A 108 -14.91 9.32 4.00
CA PRO A 108 -15.57 8.39 4.91
C PRO A 108 -14.67 7.21 5.30
N CYS A 109 -14.88 6.65 6.50
CA CYS A 109 -14.09 5.53 7.06
C CYS A 109 -14.52 4.18 6.50
N THR A 110 -14.56 4.11 5.17
CA THR A 110 -14.85 2.93 4.38
C THR A 110 -13.55 2.49 3.67
N GLY A 111 -12.42 2.49 4.41
CA GLY A 111 -11.06 2.18 3.94
C GLY A 111 -10.22 3.40 3.55
N SER A 112 -9.03 3.20 2.96
CA SER A 112 -8.13 4.29 2.56
C SER A 112 -8.59 5.01 1.28
N PHE A 113 -8.23 6.29 1.16
CA PHE A 113 -8.33 7.06 -0.08
C PHE A 113 -6.94 7.20 -0.71
N ASN A 114 -6.74 6.64 -1.90
CA ASN A 114 -5.41 6.44 -2.46
C ASN A 114 -5.01 7.55 -3.43
N TRP A 115 -3.81 8.07 -3.23
CA TRP A 115 -3.13 9.00 -4.13
C TRP A 115 -1.88 8.30 -4.65
N ILE A 116 -1.78 8.10 -5.97
CA ILE A 116 -0.74 7.27 -6.57
C ILE A 116 0.05 8.11 -7.57
N PHE A 117 1.36 8.10 -7.41
CA PHE A 117 2.30 8.91 -8.17
C PHE A 117 3.24 8.00 -8.97
N PHE A 118 3.16 8.12 -10.30
CA PHE A 118 3.93 7.37 -11.28
C PHE A 118 4.93 8.27 -12.03
N ASP A 119 5.77 7.64 -12.85
CA ASP A 119 6.74 8.29 -13.75
C ASP A 119 7.63 9.33 -13.05
N ASN A 120 7.47 10.62 -13.34
CA ASN A 120 8.19 11.75 -12.74
C ASN A 120 7.19 12.76 -12.14
N SER A 121 6.00 12.29 -11.76
CA SER A 121 4.97 13.12 -11.14
C SER A 121 5.40 13.57 -9.74
N MET A 122 4.75 14.63 -9.24
CA MET A 122 5.16 15.27 -7.99
C MET A 122 3.99 15.62 -7.09
N LEU A 123 4.13 15.35 -5.79
CA LEU A 123 3.36 15.97 -4.73
C LEU A 123 4.20 17.06 -4.05
N ASN A 124 3.63 18.26 -3.93
CA ASN A 124 4.11 19.28 -3.02
C ASN A 124 2.99 19.65 -2.04
N ALA A 125 3.12 19.23 -0.79
CA ALA A 125 2.12 19.43 0.25
C ALA A 125 2.71 20.25 1.41
N ASP A 126 2.01 21.29 1.82
CA ASP A 126 2.36 22.09 2.99
C ASP A 126 1.12 22.33 3.86
N ASN A 127 1.20 22.00 5.14
CA ASN A 127 0.09 22.10 6.09
C ASN A 127 -1.18 21.37 5.58
N ILE A 128 -1.00 20.11 5.17
CA ILE A 128 -2.10 19.20 4.83
C ILE A 128 -2.63 18.52 6.09
N LYS A 129 -3.94 18.64 6.31
CA LYS A 129 -4.63 17.96 7.40
C LYS A 129 -5.49 16.84 6.87
N GLU A 130 -5.60 15.81 7.68
CA GLU A 130 -6.44 14.66 7.39
C GLU A 130 -7.77 14.82 8.11
N GLY A 131 -8.81 14.29 7.49
CA GLY A 131 -10.09 14.12 8.14
C GLY A 131 -10.08 12.96 9.13
N GLN A 132 -11.18 12.22 9.16
CA GLN A 132 -11.39 11.16 10.16
C GLN A 132 -10.71 9.83 9.81
N CYS A 133 -10.21 9.67 8.59
CA CYS A 133 -9.91 8.37 8.00
C CYS A 133 -8.70 8.45 7.06
N ASN A 134 -8.10 7.30 6.81
CA ASN A 134 -6.75 7.23 6.22
C ASN A 134 -6.68 7.69 4.76
N ILE A 135 -5.63 8.49 4.49
CA ILE A 135 -5.18 8.81 3.13
C ILE A 135 -3.87 8.08 2.90
N TRP A 136 -3.84 7.29 1.84
CA TRP A 136 -2.66 6.51 1.49
C TRP A 136 -2.00 7.07 0.25
N MET A 137 -0.73 7.45 0.35
CA MET A 137 0.03 8.02 -0.75
C MET A 137 1.10 7.02 -1.22
N ALA A 138 1.00 6.55 -2.45
CA ALA A 138 1.94 5.62 -3.04
C ALA A 138 2.84 6.31 -4.07
N PHE A 139 4.15 6.18 -3.92
CA PHE A 139 5.16 6.75 -4.82
C PHE A 139 5.97 5.63 -5.48
N THR A 140 6.00 5.62 -6.83
CA THR A 140 6.74 4.64 -7.63
C THR A 140 7.46 5.34 -8.80
N ASP A 141 8.15 4.58 -9.65
CA ASP A 141 9.01 5.04 -10.74
C ASP A 141 10.05 6.05 -10.23
N ASN A 142 10.05 7.28 -10.74
CA ASN A 142 10.91 8.39 -10.34
C ASN A 142 10.08 9.55 -9.75
N SER A 143 8.89 9.25 -9.22
CA SER A 143 8.00 10.26 -8.63
C SER A 143 8.59 10.87 -7.36
N MET A 144 8.10 12.06 -7.00
CA MET A 144 8.61 12.81 -5.85
C MET A 144 7.50 13.31 -4.92
N GLY A 145 7.67 13.12 -3.62
CA GLY A 145 6.86 13.74 -2.57
C GLY A 145 7.67 14.74 -1.77
N LYS A 146 7.13 15.95 -1.58
CA LYS A 146 7.61 16.90 -0.57
C LYS A 146 6.43 17.26 0.31
N ILE A 147 6.49 16.87 1.57
CA ILE A 147 5.43 17.06 2.54
C ILE A 147 6.01 17.79 3.76
N ASN A 148 5.48 18.96 4.06
CA ASN A 148 5.84 19.75 5.23
C ASN A 148 4.60 20.02 6.08
N HIS A 149 4.69 19.86 7.40
CA HIS A 149 3.54 19.96 8.31
C HIS A 149 2.34 19.13 7.83
N GLY A 150 2.59 17.93 7.32
CA GLY A 150 1.57 17.13 6.70
C GLY A 150 1.18 15.93 7.55
N LEU A 151 -0.11 15.62 7.53
CA LEU A 151 -0.68 14.39 8.06
C LEU A 151 -0.60 14.31 9.60
N TYR A 152 -1.75 14.07 10.19
CA TYR A 152 -1.90 14.00 11.64
C TYR A 152 -2.71 12.74 11.88
N LYS A 153 -1.99 11.65 12.20
CA LYS A 153 -2.53 10.39 12.75
C LYS A 153 -3.08 9.35 11.78
N TYR A 154 -3.49 9.70 10.56
CA TYR A 154 -4.16 8.76 9.66
C TYR A 154 -3.53 8.71 8.27
N GLY A 155 -2.32 9.25 8.12
CA GLY A 155 -1.66 9.38 6.83
C GLY A 155 -0.57 8.38 6.65
N GLY A 156 -0.62 7.68 5.52
CA GLY A 156 0.32 6.62 5.20
C GLY A 156 1.01 6.83 3.87
N PHE A 157 2.23 6.31 3.78
CA PHE A 157 3.01 6.32 2.55
C PHE A 157 3.49 4.92 2.17
N THR A 158 3.42 4.58 0.89
CA THR A 158 4.24 3.50 0.32
C THR A 158 5.27 4.12 -0.61
N ILE A 159 6.56 3.80 -0.40
CA ILE A 159 7.67 4.33 -1.19
C ILE A 159 8.40 3.17 -1.88
N CYS A 160 8.31 3.10 -3.20
CA CYS A 160 8.91 2.04 -4.01
C CYS A 160 9.85 2.59 -5.11
N GLU A 161 10.57 1.68 -5.77
CA GLU A 161 11.36 1.93 -6.99
C GLU A 161 12.38 3.07 -6.84
N ASN A 162 12.44 4.04 -7.74
CA ASN A 162 13.40 5.16 -7.68
C ASN A 162 12.75 6.44 -7.13
N SER A 163 11.60 6.32 -6.46
CA SER A 163 10.87 7.48 -5.96
C SER A 163 11.63 8.19 -4.84
N THR A 164 11.33 9.46 -4.61
CA THR A 164 11.94 10.25 -3.53
C THR A 164 10.88 10.96 -2.72
N VAL A 165 10.82 10.72 -1.42
CA VAL A 165 9.92 11.47 -0.52
C VAL A 165 10.74 12.24 0.52
N ILE A 166 10.34 13.47 0.80
CA ILE A 166 10.89 14.30 1.87
C ILE A 166 9.71 14.68 2.77
N LEU A 167 9.80 14.31 4.04
CA LEU A 167 8.79 14.55 5.07
C LEU A 167 9.38 15.43 6.18
N GLU A 168 8.74 16.57 6.44
CA GLU A 168 9.20 17.54 7.43
C GLU A 168 8.06 17.91 8.38
N ASN A 169 8.37 18.06 9.67
CA ASN A 169 7.47 18.61 10.69
C ASN A 169 6.09 17.92 10.79
N SER A 170 6.05 16.60 10.57
CA SER A 170 4.81 15.80 10.43
C SER A 170 4.61 14.87 11.63
N VAL A 171 3.37 14.46 11.93
CA VAL A 171 3.04 13.76 13.20
C VAL A 171 2.20 12.52 12.98
N ASP A 172 2.63 11.41 13.58
CA ASP A 172 1.95 10.11 13.61
C ASP A 172 1.67 9.57 12.22
N VAL A 173 2.72 9.54 11.40
CA VAL A 173 2.70 9.04 10.02
C VAL A 173 2.91 7.52 10.01
N GLU A 174 2.22 6.81 9.11
CA GLU A 174 2.48 5.41 8.77
C GLU A 174 3.37 5.32 7.53
N LEU A 175 4.35 4.41 7.52
CA LEU A 175 5.33 4.31 6.43
C LEU A 175 5.55 2.87 6.01
N GLU A 176 5.46 2.60 4.72
CA GLU A 176 5.81 1.33 4.10
C GLU A 176 6.92 1.52 3.06
N LEU A 177 8.01 0.77 3.21
CA LEU A 177 9.13 0.77 2.28
C LEU A 177 9.09 -0.48 1.39
N CYS A 178 9.24 -0.29 0.08
CA CYS A 178 9.37 -1.37 -0.88
C CYS A 178 10.81 -1.48 -1.35
N TYR A 179 11.28 -2.71 -1.47
CA TYR A 179 12.63 -2.97 -1.96
C TYR A 179 12.57 -3.77 -3.26
N PRO A 180 13.48 -3.50 -4.21
CA PRO A 180 13.64 -4.39 -5.35
C PRO A 180 14.24 -5.73 -4.92
N LYS A 181 14.27 -6.69 -5.84
CA LYS A 181 15.00 -7.95 -5.60
C LYS A 181 16.48 -7.66 -5.31
N ASP A 182 17.15 -8.57 -4.62
CA ASP A 182 18.58 -8.49 -4.29
C ASP A 182 18.96 -7.36 -3.32
N SER A 183 17.98 -6.71 -2.66
CA SER A 183 18.25 -5.65 -1.69
C SER A 183 18.87 -6.18 -0.39
N ILE A 184 19.80 -5.39 0.15
CA ILE A 184 20.32 -5.56 1.50
C ILE A 184 19.89 -4.32 2.28
N VAL A 185 19.15 -4.52 3.36
CA VAL A 185 18.67 -3.43 4.22
C VAL A 185 19.06 -3.74 5.65
N ASN A 186 19.58 -2.74 6.35
CA ASN A 186 20.01 -2.88 7.73
C ASN A 186 19.73 -1.59 8.51
N GLN A 187 18.49 -1.47 8.99
CA GLN A 187 17.98 -0.22 9.51
C GLN A 187 17.47 -0.31 10.95
N SER A 188 17.70 0.78 11.68
CA SER A 188 17.06 1.03 12.98
C SER A 188 15.94 2.05 12.80
N PHE A 189 14.73 1.74 13.25
CA PHE A 189 13.58 2.60 13.06
C PHE A 189 13.07 3.15 14.39
N SER A 190 12.98 4.47 14.50
CA SER A 190 12.47 5.17 15.69
C SER A 190 11.12 5.81 15.40
N SER A 191 10.30 5.95 16.43
CA SER A 191 9.03 6.67 16.36
C SER A 191 9.23 8.19 16.38
N ASN A 192 10.26 8.69 17.06
CA ASN A 192 10.59 10.13 17.12
C ASN A 192 11.86 10.40 16.31
N ILE A 193 11.79 11.33 15.37
CA ILE A 193 12.82 11.50 14.34
C ILE A 193 13.20 12.98 14.21
N ASP A 194 14.43 13.32 14.60
CA ASP A 194 15.02 14.62 14.30
C ASP A 194 15.51 14.65 12.84
N TYR A 195 16.22 13.60 12.43
CA TYR A 195 16.68 13.37 11.06
C TYR A 195 16.78 11.87 10.80
N PHE A 196 16.23 11.43 9.67
CA PHE A 196 16.41 10.08 9.14
C PHE A 196 16.55 10.18 7.62
N GLU A 197 17.48 9.43 7.05
CA GLU A 197 17.69 9.33 5.61
C GLU A 197 17.86 7.87 5.23
N PHE A 198 17.14 7.46 4.19
CA PHE A 198 17.15 6.13 3.63
C PHE A 198 17.31 6.19 2.10
N PRO A 199 18.06 5.26 1.48
CA PRO A 199 19.00 4.32 2.10
C PRO A 199 20.17 5.03 2.76
N ASP A 200 20.78 4.39 3.76
CA ASP A 200 22.06 4.83 4.28
C ASP A 200 23.23 4.06 3.61
N LYS A 201 24.43 4.20 4.16
CA LYS A 201 25.66 3.57 3.65
C LYS A 201 25.70 2.04 3.78
N ASP A 202 24.87 1.46 4.64
CA ASP A 202 24.82 0.03 4.95
C ASP A 202 23.70 -0.68 4.17
N ASP A 203 22.88 0.07 3.44
CA ASP A 203 21.87 -0.47 2.53
C ASP A 203 22.40 -0.55 1.09
N PHE A 204 22.08 -1.64 0.39
CA PHE A 204 22.54 -1.91 -0.98
C PHE A 204 21.39 -2.34 -1.88
N ASN A 205 21.51 -1.99 -3.17
CA ASN A 205 20.49 -2.26 -4.19
C ASN A 205 19.10 -1.74 -3.77
N VAL A 206 19.06 -0.54 -3.22
CA VAL A 206 17.83 0.19 -2.92
C VAL A 206 17.91 1.50 -3.68
N ASN A 207 16.85 1.84 -4.41
CA ASN A 207 16.85 3.04 -5.26
C ASN A 207 15.96 4.16 -4.71
N SER A 208 14.94 3.80 -3.93
CA SER A 208 14.00 4.74 -3.34
C SER A 208 14.71 5.59 -2.32
N LYS A 209 14.36 6.87 -2.22
CA LYS A 209 14.94 7.77 -1.24
C LYS A 209 13.87 8.31 -0.33
N PHE A 210 14.19 8.34 0.96
CA PHE A 210 13.30 8.92 1.94
C PHE A 210 14.07 9.72 2.97
N VAL A 211 13.61 10.94 3.21
CA VAL A 211 14.20 11.83 4.22
C VAL A 211 13.09 12.29 5.15
N ILE A 212 13.30 12.15 6.46
CA ILE A 212 12.38 12.59 7.50
C ILE A 212 13.10 13.58 8.40
N ILE A 213 12.46 14.70 8.69
CA ILE A 213 13.01 15.77 9.52
C ILE A 213 11.97 16.21 10.55
N ASN A 214 12.35 16.27 11.82
CA ASN A 214 11.52 16.75 12.94
C ASN A 214 10.09 16.19 12.95
N SER A 215 9.94 14.87 12.80
CA SER A 215 8.63 14.23 12.65
C SER A 215 8.45 13.03 13.56
N THR A 216 7.20 12.57 13.72
CA THR A 216 6.89 11.29 14.37
C THR A 216 6.28 10.29 13.40
N VAL A 217 6.70 9.03 13.53
CA VAL A 217 6.20 7.88 12.77
C VAL A 217 5.55 6.93 13.76
N SER A 218 4.27 6.62 13.55
CA SER A 218 3.48 5.75 14.42
C SER A 218 3.65 4.27 14.08
N GLU A 219 3.89 3.96 12.81
CA GLU A 219 4.10 2.60 12.33
C GLU A 219 5.05 2.58 11.13
N TRP A 220 5.96 1.61 11.16
CA TRP A 220 6.84 1.30 10.04
C TRP A 220 6.43 -0.02 9.40
N GLY A 221 6.71 -0.15 8.11
CA GLY A 221 6.29 -1.27 7.29
C GLY A 221 7.34 -1.59 6.24
N THR A 222 7.48 -2.85 5.90
CA THR A 222 8.32 -3.24 4.77
C THR A 222 7.84 -4.50 4.07
N SER A 223 8.16 -4.60 2.78
CA SER A 223 8.10 -5.87 2.05
C SER A 223 9.44 -6.62 2.11
N ILE A 224 9.38 -7.95 2.01
CA ILE A 224 10.55 -8.83 1.83
C ILE A 224 10.54 -9.36 0.40
N PRO A 225 11.29 -8.74 -0.52
CA PRO A 225 11.36 -9.21 -1.90
C PRO A 225 12.33 -10.40 -2.05
N PRO A 226 12.30 -11.11 -3.18
CA PRO A 226 13.20 -12.24 -3.44
C PRO A 226 14.70 -11.88 -3.41
N ASN A 227 15.50 -12.87 -3.00
CA ASN A 227 16.94 -12.82 -2.82
C ASN A 227 17.44 -11.63 -1.96
N SER A 228 16.64 -11.16 -1.01
CA SER A 228 16.99 -10.01 -0.16
C SER A 228 17.52 -10.42 1.22
N THR A 229 18.25 -9.50 1.87
CA THR A 229 18.63 -9.64 3.28
C THR A 229 18.19 -8.39 4.03
N ILE A 230 17.14 -8.50 4.82
CA ILE A 230 16.52 -7.39 5.54
C ILE A 230 16.79 -7.58 7.04
N THR A 231 17.43 -6.59 7.66
CA THR A 231 17.64 -6.51 9.10
C THR A 231 16.94 -5.27 9.64
N ILE A 232 16.00 -5.47 10.56
CA ILE A 232 15.25 -4.43 11.24
C ILE A 232 15.68 -4.41 12.71
N LYS A 233 15.94 -3.22 13.23
CA LYS A 233 16.46 -3.01 14.58
C LYS A 233 15.64 -1.97 15.34
N ASP A 234 15.50 -2.21 16.64
CA ASP A 234 15.05 -1.22 17.62
C ASP A 234 13.72 -0.50 17.28
N ALA A 235 12.82 -1.18 16.55
CA ALA A 235 11.54 -0.61 16.15
C ALA A 235 10.42 -0.95 17.12
N GLU A 236 9.67 0.07 17.56
CA GLU A 236 8.60 -0.05 18.56
C GLU A 236 7.27 -0.56 17.99
N ALA A 237 7.03 -0.32 16.70
CA ALA A 237 5.87 -0.80 15.96
C ALA A 237 6.24 -1.01 14.50
N PHE A 238 6.22 -2.27 14.06
CA PHE A 238 6.62 -2.64 12.71
C PHE A 238 5.68 -3.68 12.11
N SER A 239 5.35 -3.53 10.83
CA SER A 239 4.57 -4.49 10.04
C SER A 239 5.41 -5.05 8.89
N ILE A 240 5.24 -6.34 8.61
CA ILE A 240 6.06 -7.03 7.60
C ILE A 240 5.15 -7.71 6.60
N SER A 241 5.28 -7.30 5.35
CA SER A 241 4.71 -7.99 4.20
C SER A 241 5.73 -8.99 3.64
N VAL A 242 5.34 -10.26 3.55
CA VAL A 242 6.17 -11.29 2.92
C VAL A 242 5.63 -11.55 1.53
N VAL A 243 6.45 -11.36 0.50
CA VAL A 243 6.02 -11.46 -0.89
C VAL A 243 6.65 -12.68 -1.54
N ILE A 244 5.88 -13.77 -1.67
CA ILE A 244 6.28 -14.95 -2.43
C ILE A 244 5.72 -14.85 -3.84
N GLY A 245 6.52 -14.37 -4.77
CA GLY A 245 6.10 -14.15 -6.14
C GLY A 245 7.28 -14.04 -7.09
N LEU A 246 7.05 -13.46 -8.25
CA LEU A 246 8.06 -13.26 -9.27
C LEU A 246 9.38 -12.68 -8.69
N PRO A 247 10.56 -13.18 -9.12
CA PRO A 247 10.75 -14.12 -10.23
C PRO A 247 10.55 -15.60 -9.87
N LEU A 248 10.18 -15.94 -8.62
CA LEU A 248 9.94 -17.31 -8.20
C LEU A 248 8.77 -17.93 -9.00
N LYS A 249 8.93 -19.19 -9.40
CA LYS A 249 7.93 -19.94 -10.16
C LYS A 249 7.90 -21.37 -9.68
N HIS A 250 6.70 -21.90 -9.42
CA HIS A 250 6.49 -23.26 -8.94
C HIS A 250 7.23 -23.58 -7.63
N GLU A 251 7.53 -22.55 -6.83
CA GLU A 251 8.23 -22.70 -5.56
C GLU A 251 7.26 -23.05 -4.43
N THR A 252 7.73 -23.80 -3.44
CA THR A 252 7.02 -24.02 -2.18
C THR A 252 7.81 -23.42 -1.04
N VAL A 253 7.23 -22.43 -0.38
CA VAL A 253 7.86 -21.70 0.73
C VAL A 253 7.11 -22.02 2.01
N ILE A 254 7.85 -22.34 3.07
CA ILE A 254 7.28 -22.64 4.39
C ILE A 254 7.74 -21.54 5.35
N ILE A 255 6.79 -20.95 6.07
CA ILE A 255 7.05 -19.95 7.09
C ILE A 255 6.32 -20.37 8.37
N GLU A 256 6.99 -20.27 9.51
CA GLU A 256 6.48 -20.72 10.79
C GLU A 256 6.72 -19.67 11.87
N ASP A 257 5.91 -19.71 12.93
CA ASP A 257 6.04 -18.89 14.13
C ASP A 257 6.02 -17.35 13.88
N LEU A 258 5.24 -16.90 12.90
CA LEU A 258 4.94 -15.47 12.74
C LEU A 258 4.01 -15.05 13.87
N GLN A 259 4.48 -14.25 14.81
CA GLN A 259 3.73 -13.85 16.00
C GLN A 259 3.77 -12.34 16.17
N ARG A 260 2.68 -11.75 16.63
CA ARG A 260 2.63 -10.34 17.02
C ARG A 260 3.21 -10.18 18.42
N LYS A 261 4.49 -9.87 18.50
CA LYS A 261 5.22 -9.73 19.76
C LYS A 261 6.53 -8.98 19.58
N TYR A 262 7.18 -8.72 20.70
CA TYR A 262 8.57 -8.30 20.75
C TYR A 262 9.52 -9.47 20.41
N TYR A 263 10.45 -9.23 19.50
CA TYR A 263 11.54 -10.11 19.12
C TYR A 263 12.87 -9.47 19.51
N GLN A 264 13.59 -10.10 20.44
CA GLN A 264 14.92 -9.63 20.85
C GLN A 264 15.98 -9.90 19.78
N ASN A 265 15.99 -11.11 19.23
CA ASN A 265 16.83 -11.51 18.11
C ASN A 265 16.15 -12.73 17.46
N LYS A 266 15.69 -12.60 16.22
CA LYS A 266 15.07 -13.69 15.48
C LYS A 266 15.34 -13.56 14.00
N GLU A 267 15.76 -14.68 13.43
CA GLU A 267 16.02 -14.82 12.01
C GLU A 267 14.99 -15.75 11.36
N TRP A 268 14.57 -15.39 10.16
CA TRP A 268 13.84 -16.25 9.24
C TRP A 268 14.60 -16.35 7.92
N LYS A 269 14.63 -17.57 7.38
CA LYS A 269 14.96 -17.80 5.98
C LYS A 269 13.65 -18.01 5.23
N ILE A 270 13.34 -17.11 4.32
CA ILE A 270 12.11 -17.09 3.53
C ILE A 270 12.49 -17.31 2.08
N ALA A 271 12.33 -18.53 1.59
CA ALA A 271 12.86 -18.95 0.29
C ALA A 271 14.38 -18.66 0.16
N ASP A 272 14.74 -17.76 -0.75
CA ASP A 272 16.09 -17.25 -1.01
C ASP A 272 16.44 -15.99 -0.21
N SER A 273 15.50 -15.47 0.58
CA SER A 273 15.63 -14.24 1.33
C SER A 273 15.84 -14.50 2.82
N LYS A 274 16.34 -13.48 3.52
CA LYS A 274 16.61 -13.50 4.96
C LYS A 274 16.01 -12.28 5.64
N LEU A 275 15.26 -12.52 6.71
CA LEU A 275 14.79 -11.51 7.63
C LEU A 275 15.50 -11.68 8.97
N ASN A 276 15.99 -10.60 9.53
CA ASN A 276 16.54 -10.56 10.88
C ASN A 276 15.88 -9.43 11.67
N LEU A 277 15.29 -9.75 12.81
CA LEU A 277 14.68 -8.79 13.72
C LEU A 277 15.51 -8.72 15.00
N ILE A 278 15.88 -7.51 15.40
CA ILE A 278 16.64 -7.25 16.63
C ILE A 278 15.89 -6.18 17.42
N ASN A 279 15.53 -6.47 18.67
CA ASN A 279 14.76 -5.58 19.54
C ASN A 279 13.56 -4.92 18.84
N THR A 280 12.78 -5.70 18.09
CA THR A 280 11.70 -5.20 17.23
C THR A 280 10.36 -5.73 17.72
N THR A 281 9.36 -4.86 17.87
CA THR A 281 7.97 -5.26 18.13
C THR A 281 7.21 -5.35 16.82
N ILE A 282 6.72 -6.55 16.49
CA ILE A 282 5.88 -6.75 15.30
C ILE A 282 4.40 -6.60 15.66
N TYR A 283 3.73 -5.69 14.94
CA TYR A 283 2.30 -5.44 15.03
C TYR A 283 1.51 -6.25 13.98
N GLY A 284 2.05 -6.33 12.77
CA GLY A 284 1.41 -6.98 11.63
C GLY A 284 2.34 -7.92 10.88
N TRP A 285 1.80 -9.06 10.46
CA TRP A 285 2.40 -9.93 9.46
C TRP A 285 1.40 -10.06 8.31
N GLU A 286 1.87 -9.84 7.09
CA GLU A 286 1.08 -9.92 5.86
C GLU A 286 1.79 -10.83 4.85
N PRO A 287 1.78 -12.15 5.10
CA PRO A 287 2.30 -13.11 4.15
C PRO A 287 1.36 -13.20 2.95
N ASN A 288 1.89 -13.08 1.73
CA ASN A 288 1.14 -13.16 0.49
C ASN A 288 1.90 -13.99 -0.56
N VAL A 289 1.16 -14.69 -1.42
CA VAL A 289 1.68 -15.57 -2.46
C VAL A 289 1.01 -15.31 -3.81
N PHE A 290 1.83 -15.24 -4.85
CA PHE A 290 1.44 -14.77 -6.16
C PHE A 290 2.07 -15.61 -7.27
N SER A 291 1.35 -15.71 -8.38
CA SER A 291 1.84 -16.13 -9.70
C SER A 291 2.41 -17.54 -9.82
N PHE A 292 2.39 -18.07 -11.05
CA PHE A 292 3.15 -19.25 -11.49
C PHE A 292 3.06 -20.48 -10.57
N ASN A 293 1.89 -20.76 -9.99
CA ASN A 293 1.70 -21.91 -9.09
C ASN A 293 2.68 -21.97 -7.91
N ASN A 294 3.12 -20.82 -7.40
CA ASN A 294 3.84 -20.77 -6.14
C ASN A 294 2.91 -21.20 -4.99
N THR A 295 3.47 -21.89 -4.00
CA THR A 295 2.78 -22.37 -2.81
C THR A 295 3.41 -21.75 -1.57
N LEU A 296 2.60 -21.15 -0.70
CA LEU A 296 3.02 -20.65 0.61
C LEU A 296 2.36 -21.49 1.71
N ILE A 297 3.16 -22.03 2.61
CA ILE A 297 2.69 -22.78 3.78
C ILE A 297 3.03 -21.99 5.03
N ILE A 298 2.02 -21.65 5.83
CA ILE A 298 2.14 -20.87 7.06
C ILE A 298 1.72 -21.75 8.24
N ARG A 299 2.54 -21.86 9.28
CA ARG A 299 2.25 -22.71 10.45
C ARG A 299 2.42 -21.99 11.77
N ASN A 300 1.65 -22.40 12.77
CA ASN A 300 1.82 -21.97 14.17
C ASN A 300 1.94 -20.44 14.32
N SER A 301 1.12 -19.71 13.57
CA SER A 301 1.28 -18.27 13.36
C SER A 301 0.05 -17.47 13.83
N ASN A 302 0.27 -16.19 14.10
CA ASN A 302 -0.72 -15.16 14.40
C ASN A 302 -0.41 -13.93 13.53
N PHE A 303 -1.21 -13.72 12.49
CA PHE A 303 -0.93 -12.72 11.45
C PHE A 303 -2.19 -11.96 11.00
N THR A 304 -1.99 -10.83 10.32
CA THR A 304 -3.08 -9.92 9.94
C THR A 304 -3.96 -10.52 8.88
N GLY A 305 -3.38 -10.96 7.79
CA GLY A 305 -4.16 -11.61 6.76
C GLY A 305 -3.34 -11.83 5.51
N SER A 306 -3.86 -12.73 4.70
CA SER A 306 -3.41 -12.95 3.34
C SER A 306 -4.57 -12.54 2.44
N THR A 307 -4.48 -11.31 1.93
CA THR A 307 -5.60 -10.65 1.23
C THR A 307 -5.28 -10.25 -0.20
N MET A 308 -4.00 -10.36 -0.58
CA MET A 308 -3.49 -9.92 -1.88
C MET A 308 -3.05 -11.07 -2.79
N ASN A 309 -3.21 -12.33 -2.36
CA ASN A 309 -2.92 -13.49 -3.19
C ASN A 309 -3.62 -13.39 -4.56
N SER A 310 -2.94 -13.79 -5.63
CA SER A 310 -3.49 -13.73 -6.99
C SER A 310 -2.84 -14.75 -7.93
N ASP A 311 -3.37 -14.82 -9.16
CA ASP A 311 -3.08 -15.78 -10.22
C ASP A 311 -3.39 -17.22 -9.77
N HIS A 312 -2.66 -18.21 -10.25
CA HIS A 312 -2.82 -19.62 -9.92
C HIS A 312 -2.00 -20.03 -8.68
N SER A 313 -1.89 -19.18 -7.66
CA SER A 313 -1.10 -19.48 -6.46
C SER A 313 -1.85 -20.35 -5.43
N LYS A 314 -1.11 -20.93 -4.49
CA LYS A 314 -1.65 -21.75 -3.41
C LYS A 314 -1.18 -21.27 -2.05
N GLU A 315 -2.07 -21.29 -1.07
CA GLU A 315 -1.72 -21.00 0.32
C GLU A 315 -2.29 -22.07 1.25
N ILE A 316 -1.47 -22.55 2.18
CA ILE A 316 -1.85 -23.54 3.19
C ILE A 316 -1.52 -22.96 4.55
N ILE A 317 -2.53 -22.82 5.41
CA ILE A 317 -2.41 -22.25 6.75
C ILE A 317 -2.76 -23.34 7.76
N GLU A 318 -1.85 -23.66 8.66
CA GLU A 318 -2.03 -24.75 9.63
C GLU A 318 -1.83 -24.24 11.06
N ASN A 319 -2.70 -24.66 11.97
CA ASN A 319 -2.59 -24.38 13.41
C ASN A 319 -2.35 -22.89 13.73
N SER A 320 -3.04 -22.00 13.01
CA SER A 320 -2.76 -20.56 13.06
C SER A 320 -4.02 -19.75 13.36
N THR A 321 -3.82 -18.55 13.87
CA THR A 321 -4.84 -17.52 14.00
C THR A 321 -4.59 -16.44 12.95
N VAL A 322 -5.62 -16.07 12.19
CA VAL A 322 -5.53 -15.05 11.15
C VAL A 322 -6.68 -14.07 11.30
N ASN A 323 -6.46 -12.77 11.14
CA ASN A 323 -7.57 -11.83 11.34
C ASN A 323 -8.60 -11.93 10.22
N ILE A 324 -8.16 -11.85 8.96
CA ILE A 324 -9.03 -11.86 7.78
C ILE A 324 -8.38 -12.66 6.66
N ILE A 325 -9.22 -13.32 5.87
CA ILE A 325 -8.78 -14.02 4.66
C ILE A 325 -9.58 -13.53 3.46
N ARG A 326 -8.85 -13.26 2.36
CA ARG A 326 -9.46 -13.02 1.06
C ARG A 326 -8.68 -13.74 -0.04
N THR A 327 -9.41 -14.42 -0.91
CA THR A 327 -8.86 -14.99 -2.16
C THR A 327 -9.59 -14.41 -3.37
N GLN A 328 -8.89 -14.36 -4.49
CA GLN A 328 -9.38 -13.87 -5.79
C GLN A 328 -8.72 -14.68 -6.92
N GLU A 329 -9.07 -14.39 -8.17
CA GLU A 329 -8.56 -15.06 -9.36
C GLU A 329 -8.66 -16.59 -9.29
N TYR A 330 -7.54 -17.31 -9.34
CA TYR A 330 -7.48 -18.77 -9.34
C TYR A 330 -6.79 -19.32 -8.08
N VAL A 331 -6.73 -18.50 -7.02
CA VAL A 331 -6.04 -18.85 -5.78
C VAL A 331 -6.75 -20.01 -5.08
N GLU A 332 -5.96 -21.00 -4.64
CA GLU A 332 -6.41 -22.07 -3.77
C GLU A 332 -5.86 -21.86 -2.35
N MET A 333 -6.72 -21.64 -1.36
CA MET A 333 -6.31 -21.50 0.03
C MET A 333 -6.87 -22.65 0.88
N THR A 334 -6.06 -23.26 1.73
CA THR A 334 -6.49 -24.31 2.66
C THR A 334 -6.12 -23.93 4.07
N LEU A 335 -7.10 -23.89 4.96
CA LEU A 335 -6.92 -23.69 6.39
C LEU A 335 -7.15 -25.00 7.11
N ILE A 336 -6.22 -25.40 7.98
CA ILE A 336 -6.27 -26.63 8.74
C ILE A 336 -6.11 -26.29 10.22
N ASN A 337 -7.04 -26.74 11.07
CA ASN A 337 -6.99 -26.56 12.53
C ASN A 337 -6.74 -25.10 12.95
N SER A 338 -7.33 -24.15 12.24
CA SER A 338 -7.02 -22.72 12.39
C SER A 338 -8.22 -21.91 12.88
N GLU A 339 -8.00 -20.65 13.22
CA GLU A 339 -9.06 -19.70 13.57
C GLU A 339 -8.96 -18.43 12.71
N VAL A 340 -10.07 -18.05 12.09
CA VAL A 340 -10.24 -16.76 11.42
C VAL A 340 -11.05 -15.85 12.33
N ILE A 341 -10.48 -14.72 12.75
CA ILE A 341 -11.10 -13.79 13.72
C ILE A 341 -12.27 -13.03 13.10
N THR A 342 -12.20 -12.72 11.82
CA THR A 342 -13.23 -11.97 11.10
C THR A 342 -13.74 -12.75 9.90
N ASP A 343 -13.80 -12.13 8.74
CA ASP A 343 -14.46 -12.66 7.55
C ASP A 343 -13.51 -13.57 6.74
N VAL A 344 -14.11 -14.56 6.08
CA VAL A 344 -13.49 -15.37 5.02
C VAL A 344 -14.18 -15.03 3.71
N ILE A 345 -13.41 -14.57 2.73
CA ILE A 345 -13.95 -14.03 1.48
C ILE A 345 -13.32 -14.76 0.28
N ALA A 346 -14.13 -15.48 -0.50
CA ALA A 346 -13.73 -16.06 -1.78
C ALA A 346 -14.40 -15.28 -2.92
N THR A 347 -13.60 -14.81 -3.89
CA THR A 347 -14.07 -14.01 -5.04
C THR A 347 -13.57 -14.63 -6.35
N GLU A 348 -14.16 -14.22 -7.48
CA GLU A 348 -13.74 -14.64 -8.82
C GLU A 348 -13.75 -16.17 -8.99
N ASN A 349 -12.65 -16.85 -9.33
CA ASN A 349 -12.61 -18.32 -9.50
C ASN A 349 -11.84 -19.02 -8.37
N SER A 350 -11.63 -18.33 -7.24
CA SER A 350 -10.82 -18.84 -6.14
C SER A 350 -11.55 -19.91 -5.33
N THR A 351 -10.79 -20.71 -4.59
CA THR A 351 -11.36 -21.70 -3.65
C THR A 351 -10.66 -21.65 -2.31
N ILE A 352 -11.43 -21.63 -1.23
CA ILE A 352 -10.97 -21.74 0.15
C ILE A 352 -11.49 -23.04 0.75
N TYR A 353 -10.60 -23.85 1.34
CA TYR A 353 -10.94 -25.03 2.12
C TYR A 353 -10.75 -24.74 3.61
N LEU A 354 -11.77 -24.99 4.43
CA LEU A 354 -11.75 -24.82 5.87
C LEU A 354 -11.86 -26.20 6.52
N ILE A 355 -10.71 -26.76 6.91
CA ILE A 355 -10.60 -28.10 7.50
C ILE A 355 -10.44 -27.95 9.01
N ASN A 356 -11.44 -28.38 9.79
CA ASN A 356 -11.47 -28.18 11.25
C ASN A 356 -11.08 -26.73 11.64
N THR A 357 -11.57 -25.75 10.88
CA THR A 357 -11.19 -24.34 11.04
C THR A 357 -12.39 -23.55 11.53
N LYS A 358 -12.18 -22.76 12.59
CA LYS A 358 -13.19 -21.89 13.17
C LYS A 358 -13.19 -20.54 12.47
N VAL A 359 -14.36 -20.04 12.11
CA VAL A 359 -14.53 -18.69 11.56
C VAL A 359 -15.47 -17.92 12.48
N ASN A 360 -15.00 -16.80 13.03
CA ASN A 360 -15.77 -15.97 13.96
C ASN A 360 -16.60 -14.90 13.25
N GLY A 361 -16.22 -14.49 12.03
CA GLY A 361 -16.99 -13.58 11.20
C GLY A 361 -17.84 -14.29 10.15
N ARG A 362 -18.02 -13.63 9.01
CA ARG A 362 -18.86 -14.10 7.91
C ARG A 362 -18.05 -14.92 6.92
N ILE A 363 -18.70 -15.92 6.34
CA ILE A 363 -18.20 -16.62 5.16
C ILE A 363 -18.91 -16.02 3.94
N ILE A 364 -18.13 -15.48 3.01
CA ILE A 364 -18.63 -14.75 1.85
C ILE A 364 -18.10 -15.43 0.58
N GLU A 365 -19.02 -15.95 -0.22
CA GLU A 365 -18.78 -16.41 -1.59
C GLU A 365 -19.32 -15.35 -2.56
N LYS A 366 -18.48 -14.89 -3.49
CA LYS A 366 -18.86 -13.91 -4.52
C LYS A 366 -18.33 -14.35 -5.88
N ASP A 367 -19.05 -13.98 -6.93
CA ASP A 367 -18.77 -14.38 -8.31
C ASP A 367 -18.74 -15.92 -8.44
N ASN A 368 -17.65 -16.55 -8.87
CA ASN A 368 -17.50 -18.01 -8.86
C ASN A 368 -16.68 -18.53 -7.67
N GLY A 369 -16.34 -17.67 -6.70
CA GLY A 369 -15.49 -17.99 -5.57
C GLY A 369 -16.19 -18.94 -4.61
N LYS A 370 -15.47 -19.92 -4.07
CA LYS A 370 -16.05 -20.99 -3.26
C LYS A 370 -15.36 -21.16 -1.92
N VAL A 371 -16.13 -21.41 -0.88
CA VAL A 371 -15.65 -21.81 0.45
C VAL A 371 -16.20 -23.20 0.76
N ARG A 372 -15.29 -24.14 1.06
CA ARG A 372 -15.61 -25.54 1.35
C ARG A 372 -15.26 -25.83 2.80
N ILE A 373 -16.28 -26.03 3.62
CA ILE A 373 -16.12 -26.42 5.02
C ILE A 373 -16.04 -27.95 5.09
N ILE A 374 -14.97 -28.45 5.67
CA ILE A 374 -14.71 -29.87 5.87
C ILE A 374 -14.50 -30.06 7.37
N ASN A 375 -15.47 -30.73 7.99
CA ASN A 375 -15.46 -30.98 9.43
C ASN A 375 -14.71 -32.26 9.78
#